data_AF-F9XJI8-F1
#
_entry.id   AF-F9XJI8-F1
#
_cell.length_a   1.000
_cell.length_b   1.000
_cell.length_c   1.000
_cell.angle_alpha   90.00
_cell.angle_beta   90.00
_cell.angle_gamma   90.00
#
_symmetry.space_group_name_H-M   'P 1'
#
loop_
_entity.id
_entity.type
_entity.pdbx_description
1 polymer ?
#
loop_
_entity_poly.entity_id
_entity_poly.type
_entity_poly.pdbx_seq_one_letter_code
_entity_poly.pdbx_strand_id
1 'polypeptide(L)'
;ELMFRDQYLSRADMWQLLGRVQDTVLYRGQVLNYLGNATAEVKHIYISGNEVESGFCSHPQTKAIFRSASARYTILVEISQEMLSSWSNGELMYERLLNGFLPDLFNRWKTLKVRHQVSVILFGRSKVANGNGKHDSYESGHGEDFFHVLVSEIVSSNWPLIIRKLKQAFNDRTLSRAVSLAAESNMLEAIHLTALDFSDDQTDTHLMSTGTSIIAVTAGTGLFDADHTLLKQTTDLLIGNSIGVDIVALSPRPLTPVPLFKYD
;
A
#
# COMPACT_ATOMS: atom_id res chain seq x y z
N GLU A 1 16.73 6.21 14.32
CA GLU A 1 15.89 6.30 13.11
C GLU A 1 16.20 7.60 12.39
N LEU A 2 16.53 7.48 11.11
CA LEU A 2 16.91 8.54 10.20
C LEU A 2 15.81 8.68 9.15
N MET A 3 15.33 9.90 8.92
CA MET A 3 14.27 10.19 7.96
C MET A 3 14.80 11.08 6.84
N PHE A 4 14.44 10.78 5.61
CA PHE A 4 14.82 11.59 4.44
C PHE A 4 13.61 11.82 3.55
N ARG A 5 13.59 12.92 2.78
CA ARG A 5 12.43 13.33 1.97
C ARG A 5 12.88 13.91 0.63
N ASP A 6 12.02 13.78 -0.38
CA ASP A 6 12.16 14.41 -1.70
C ASP A 6 13.48 14.08 -2.42
N GLN A 7 14.05 12.90 -2.16
CA GLN A 7 15.30 12.45 -2.78
C GLN A 7 15.37 10.92 -2.82
N TYR A 8 16.14 10.40 -3.76
CA TYR A 8 16.51 8.99 -3.83
C TYR A 8 17.77 8.71 -3.01
N LEU A 9 17.74 7.68 -2.15
CA LEU A 9 18.92 7.15 -1.47
C LEU A 9 19.07 5.66 -1.74
N SER A 10 20.22 5.28 -2.30
CA SER A 10 20.56 3.86 -2.45
C SER A 10 21.01 3.25 -1.12
N ARG A 11 21.00 1.92 -1.01
CA ARG A 11 21.57 1.21 0.15
C ARG A 11 23.06 1.52 0.33
N ALA A 12 23.79 1.77 -0.76
CA ALA A 12 25.19 2.17 -0.70
C ALA A 12 25.34 3.56 -0.07
N ASP A 13 24.48 4.52 -0.43
CA ASP A 13 24.49 5.87 0.18
C ASP A 13 24.14 5.81 1.66
N MET A 14 23.14 5.01 2.04
CA MET A 14 22.78 4.79 3.44
C MET A 14 23.94 4.19 4.24
N TRP A 15 24.67 3.23 3.65
CA TRP A 15 25.86 2.65 4.25
C TRP A 15 26.98 3.67 4.44
N GLN A 16 27.26 4.49 3.43
CA GLN A 16 28.25 5.55 3.50
C GLN A 16 27.89 6.64 4.52
N LEU A 17 26.60 7.01 4.59
CA LEU A 17 26.10 7.94 5.59
C LEU A 17 26.30 7.38 7.01
N LEU A 18 26.03 6.08 7.21
CA LEU A 18 26.24 5.41 8.49
C LEU A 18 27.72 5.41 8.90
N GLY A 19 28.63 5.14 7.96
CA GLY A 19 30.06 5.21 8.20
C GLY A 19 30.55 6.60 8.64
N ARG A 20 29.89 7.68 8.19
CA ARG A 20 30.24 9.05 8.61
C ARG A 20 29.76 9.43 10.00
N VAL A 21 28.67 8.83 10.47
CA VAL A 21 28.13 9.09 11.82
C VAL A 21 28.66 8.10 12.85
N GLN A 22 29.42 7.11 12.43
CA GLN A 22 30.11 6.20 13.33
C GLN A 22 31.08 6.96 14.22
N ASP A 23 31.12 6.59 15.50
CA ASP A 23 31.96 7.18 16.54
C ASP A 23 31.68 8.68 16.78
N THR A 24 30.45 9.10 16.49
CA THR A 24 29.95 10.46 16.75
C THR A 24 28.70 10.44 17.64
N VAL A 25 28.36 11.60 18.22
CA VAL A 25 27.10 11.79 18.94
C VAL A 25 26.00 12.17 17.97
N LEU A 26 24.90 11.43 18.01
CA LEU A 26 23.65 11.79 17.33
C LEU A 26 22.67 12.42 18.31
N TYR A 27 21.91 13.40 17.84
CA TYR A 27 20.82 14.01 18.61
C TYR A 27 19.58 14.24 17.75
N ARG A 28 18.42 14.31 18.41
CA ARG A 28 17.14 14.51 17.76
C ARG A 28 17.09 15.84 16.99
N GLY A 29 16.60 15.79 15.76
CA GLY A 29 16.53 16.95 14.86
C GLY A 29 17.86 17.28 14.17
N GLN A 30 18.94 16.53 14.42
CA GLN A 30 20.20 16.71 13.72
C GLN A 30 20.03 16.42 12.23
N VAL A 31 20.43 17.37 11.39
CA VAL A 31 20.50 17.21 9.95
C VAL A 31 21.88 16.66 9.57
N LEU A 32 21.88 15.53 8.88
CA LEU A 32 23.06 14.86 8.36
C LEU A 32 23.28 15.25 6.90
N ASN A 33 24.52 15.61 6.59
CA ASN A 33 24.91 16.04 5.25
C ASN A 33 25.72 14.96 4.53
N TYR A 34 25.35 14.68 3.29
CA TYR A 34 26.08 13.80 2.38
C TYR A 34 26.35 14.54 1.07
N LEU A 35 27.60 14.48 0.61
CA LEU A 35 28.06 15.16 -0.62
C LEU A 35 27.66 16.66 -0.72
N GLY A 36 27.60 17.35 0.42
CA GLY A 36 27.27 18.80 0.48
C GLY A 36 25.78 19.12 0.58
N ASN A 37 24.90 18.12 0.48
CA ASN A 37 23.45 18.31 0.58
C ASN A 37 22.92 17.80 1.93
N ALA A 38 21.85 18.43 2.43
CA ALA A 38 21.09 17.93 3.56
C ALA A 38 20.37 16.64 3.15
N THR A 39 20.75 15.52 3.77
CA THR A 39 20.38 14.18 3.28
C THR A 39 19.39 13.51 4.21
N ALA A 40 19.60 13.52 5.51
CA ALA A 40 18.69 12.86 6.44
C ALA A 40 18.60 13.63 7.75
N GLU A 41 17.49 13.50 8.45
CA GLU A 41 17.28 14.07 9.77
C GLU A 41 17.13 12.93 10.79
N VAL A 42 17.80 13.04 11.93
CA VAL A 42 17.62 12.12 13.06
C VAL A 42 16.27 12.41 13.72
N LYS A 43 15.30 11.49 13.58
CA LYS A 43 13.94 11.69 14.14
C LYS A 43 13.77 11.11 15.53
N HIS A 44 14.24 9.88 15.71
CA HIS A 44 14.09 9.12 16.94
C HIS A 44 15.39 8.39 17.26
N ILE A 45 15.78 8.36 18.52
CA ILE A 45 16.91 7.57 19.02
C ILE A 45 16.36 6.69 20.13
N TYR A 46 16.68 5.40 20.10
CA TYR A 46 16.22 4.44 21.10
C TYR A 46 17.40 3.75 21.76
N ILE A 47 17.41 3.71 23.08
CA ILE A 47 18.39 2.98 23.89
C ILE A 47 17.60 2.05 24.83
N SER A 48 17.85 0.75 24.72
CA SER A 48 17.15 -0.28 25.52
C SER A 48 15.62 -0.16 25.47
N GLY A 49 15.07 0.20 24.31
CA GLY A 49 13.62 0.37 24.08
C GLY A 49 13.06 1.74 24.45
N ASN A 50 13.81 2.60 25.15
CA ASN A 50 13.35 3.93 25.53
C ASN A 50 13.82 4.97 24.53
N GLU A 51 12.93 5.91 24.17
CA GLU A 51 13.28 7.06 23.34
C GLU A 51 14.14 8.04 24.14
N VAL A 52 15.23 8.51 23.53
CA VAL A 52 16.18 9.46 24.11
C VAL A 52 16.46 10.61 23.14
N GLU A 53 16.86 11.76 23.67
CA GLU A 53 17.13 12.96 22.87
C GLU A 53 18.50 12.94 22.17
N SER A 54 19.48 12.20 22.71
CA SER A 54 20.80 12.02 22.11
C SER A 54 21.42 10.68 22.49
N GLY A 55 22.42 10.26 21.72
CA GLY A 55 23.15 9.02 21.98
C GLY A 55 24.44 8.95 21.18
N PHE A 56 25.44 8.24 21.72
CA PHE A 56 26.67 7.96 20.99
C PHE A 56 26.44 6.80 20.01
N CYS A 57 26.77 7.01 18.73
CA CYS A 57 26.62 6.01 17.69
C CYS A 57 27.91 5.18 17.59
N SER A 58 27.87 3.93 18.04
CA SER A 58 29.01 3.01 17.99
C SER A 58 28.68 1.76 17.18
N HIS A 59 29.61 1.32 16.35
CA HIS A 59 29.48 0.06 15.62
C HIS A 59 30.15 -1.08 16.42
N PRO A 60 29.52 -2.26 16.58
CA PRO A 60 28.27 -2.73 15.96
C PRO A 60 27.00 -2.56 16.83
N GLN A 61 27.07 -1.84 17.96
CA GLN A 61 25.93 -1.78 18.90
C GLN A 61 24.74 -0.98 18.35
N THR A 62 25.00 0.10 17.62
CA THR A 62 23.96 0.96 17.05
C THR A 62 23.48 0.43 15.70
N LYS A 63 22.17 0.15 15.59
CA LYS A 63 21.52 -0.22 14.33
C LYS A 63 20.75 0.97 13.78
N ALA A 64 21.11 1.41 12.57
CA ALA A 64 20.39 2.48 11.89
C ALA A 64 19.12 1.94 11.19
N ILE A 65 18.05 2.72 11.27
CA ILE A 65 16.80 2.50 10.53
C ILE A 65 16.60 3.74 9.68
N PHE A 66 16.54 3.56 8.36
CA PHE A 66 16.25 4.62 7.40
C PHE A 66 14.78 4.56 7.01
N ARG A 67 14.09 5.70 7.08
CA ARG A 67 12.70 5.84 6.62
C ARG A 67 12.58 6.92 5.57
N SER A 68 11.96 6.58 4.46
CA SER A 68 11.60 7.56 3.45
C SER A 68 10.31 8.27 3.83
N ALA A 69 10.34 9.60 3.74
CA ALA A 69 9.19 10.49 3.85
C ALA A 69 8.59 10.86 2.48
N SER A 70 9.14 10.29 1.39
CA SER A 70 8.70 10.43 0.01
C SER A 70 8.81 9.07 -0.66
N ALA A 71 7.71 8.33 -0.71
CA ALA A 71 7.63 6.97 -1.23
C ALA A 71 6.46 6.87 -2.21
N ARG A 72 6.53 5.89 -3.12
CA ARG A 72 5.44 5.59 -4.06
C ARG A 72 4.48 4.61 -3.41
N TYR A 73 3.20 4.98 -3.39
CA TYR A 73 2.12 4.20 -2.85
C TYR A 73 1.09 3.89 -3.93
N THR A 74 0.72 2.62 -4.06
CA THR A 74 -0.46 2.23 -4.84
C THR A 74 -1.54 1.77 -3.87
N ILE A 75 -2.66 2.50 -3.84
CA ILE A 75 -3.84 2.14 -3.06
C ILE A 75 -4.77 1.33 -3.97
N LEU A 76 -4.85 0.03 -3.70
CA LEU A 76 -5.79 -0.87 -4.36
C LEU A 76 -7.10 -0.85 -3.58
N VAL A 77 -8.21 -0.63 -4.27
CA VAL A 77 -9.55 -0.63 -3.66
C VAL A 77 -10.38 -1.72 -4.33
N GLU A 78 -10.68 -2.75 -3.55
CA GLU A 78 -11.51 -3.86 -4.00
C GLU A 78 -12.96 -3.44 -4.19
N ILE A 79 -13.56 -3.84 -5.31
CA ILE A 79 -14.98 -3.73 -5.59
C ILE A 79 -15.59 -5.13 -5.51
N SER A 80 -16.15 -5.43 -4.34
CA SER A 80 -16.84 -6.68 -4.02
C SER A 80 -18.29 -6.43 -3.64
N GLN A 81 -19.07 -7.51 -3.55
CA GLN A 81 -20.48 -7.43 -3.13
C GLN A 81 -20.60 -6.78 -1.75
N GLU A 82 -19.70 -7.10 -0.83
CA GLU A 82 -19.61 -6.55 0.51
C GLU A 82 -19.35 -5.04 0.49
N MET A 83 -18.45 -4.57 -0.40
CA MET A 83 -18.12 -3.14 -0.56
C MET A 83 -19.34 -2.31 -0.98
N LEU A 84 -20.23 -2.90 -1.78
CA LEU A 84 -21.46 -2.27 -2.28
C LEU A 84 -22.68 -2.50 -1.38
N SER A 85 -22.56 -3.34 -0.36
CA SER A 85 -23.67 -3.69 0.54
C SER A 85 -23.78 -2.73 1.74
N SER A 86 -24.97 -2.67 2.32
CA SER A 86 -25.23 -1.97 3.58
C SER A 86 -24.65 -2.74 4.76
N TRP A 87 -24.03 -2.03 5.70
CA TRP A 87 -23.53 -2.62 6.94
C TRP A 87 -24.47 -2.38 8.14
N SER A 88 -24.04 -2.80 9.33
CA SER A 88 -24.80 -2.78 10.59
C SER A 88 -25.45 -1.43 10.96
N ASN A 89 -24.92 -0.32 10.45
CA ASN A 89 -25.35 1.03 10.81
C ASN A 89 -26.22 1.68 9.71
N GLY A 90 -26.52 0.94 8.63
CA GLY A 90 -27.20 1.47 7.45
C GLY A 90 -26.29 2.20 6.46
N GLU A 91 -25.03 2.46 6.81
CA GLU A 91 -24.00 2.99 5.91
C GLU A 91 -23.49 1.91 4.95
N LEU A 92 -23.15 2.32 3.73
CA LEU A 92 -22.52 1.44 2.76
C LEU A 92 -21.04 1.26 3.09
N MET A 93 -20.46 0.09 2.81
CA MET A 93 -19.05 -0.17 3.17
C MET A 93 -18.07 0.83 2.54
N TYR A 94 -18.27 1.20 1.27
CA TYR A 94 -17.43 2.20 0.64
C TYR A 94 -17.53 3.59 1.31
N GLU A 95 -18.61 3.91 2.02
CA GLU A 95 -18.70 5.19 2.75
C GLU A 95 -17.75 5.21 3.94
N ARG A 96 -17.56 4.07 4.61
CA ARG A 96 -16.56 3.92 5.68
C ARG A 96 -15.14 4.08 5.15
N LEU A 97 -14.88 3.62 3.92
CA LEU A 97 -13.62 3.86 3.24
C LEU A 97 -13.39 5.36 2.97
N LEU A 98 -14.38 6.02 2.38
CA LEU A 98 -14.25 7.39 1.88
C LEU A 98 -14.33 8.46 2.96
N ASN A 99 -15.11 8.22 4.01
CA ASN A 99 -15.33 9.17 5.09
C ASN A 99 -14.56 8.81 6.38
N GLY A 100 -14.02 7.59 6.47
CA GLY A 100 -13.22 7.13 7.61
C GLY A 100 -11.76 6.89 7.23
N PHE A 101 -11.46 5.68 6.76
CA PHE A 101 -10.08 5.20 6.61
C PHE A 101 -9.18 6.13 5.78
N LEU A 102 -9.60 6.53 4.57
CA LEU A 102 -8.75 7.34 3.70
C LEU A 102 -8.49 8.74 4.28
N PRO A 103 -9.50 9.51 4.72
CA PRO A 103 -9.26 10.77 5.43
C PRO A 103 -8.29 10.64 6.60
N ASP A 104 -8.45 9.62 7.44
CA ASP A 104 -7.57 9.39 8.60
C ASP A 104 -6.13 9.09 8.18
N LEU A 105 -5.95 8.26 7.15
CA LEU A 105 -4.64 7.97 6.56
C LEU A 105 -3.97 9.25 6.05
N PHE A 106 -4.66 10.04 5.22
CA PHE A 106 -4.11 11.26 4.64
C PHE A 106 -3.84 12.34 5.70
N ASN A 107 -4.69 12.46 6.72
CA ASN A 107 -4.46 13.37 7.86
C ASN A 107 -3.24 12.94 8.68
N ARG A 108 -3.04 11.63 8.88
CA ARG A 108 -1.85 11.11 9.53
C ARG A 108 -0.58 11.41 8.73
N TRP A 109 -0.61 11.20 7.41
CA TRP A 109 0.49 11.57 6.52
C TRP A 109 0.79 13.08 6.56
N LYS A 110 -0.24 13.92 6.56
CA LYS A 110 -0.09 15.38 6.72
C LYS A 110 0.56 15.74 8.05
N THR A 111 0.15 15.10 9.15
CA THR A 111 0.69 15.33 10.50
C THR A 111 2.16 14.92 10.59
N LEU A 112 2.53 13.82 9.96
CA LEU A 112 3.92 13.34 9.85
C LEU A 112 4.77 14.15 8.87
N LYS A 113 4.18 15.12 8.15
CA LYS A 113 4.84 15.96 7.14
C LYS A 113 5.54 15.14 6.04
N VAL A 114 4.97 13.98 5.71
CA VAL A 114 5.39 13.12 4.60
C VAL A 114 4.67 13.50 3.32
N ARG A 115 5.30 13.25 2.18
CA ARG A 115 4.80 13.61 0.85
C ARG A 115 4.98 12.43 -0.09
N HIS A 116 3.97 11.58 -0.18
CA HIS A 116 4.00 10.39 -1.02
C HIS A 116 3.45 10.68 -2.41
N GLN A 117 3.87 9.91 -3.41
CA GLN A 117 3.20 9.81 -4.70
C GLN A 117 2.20 8.65 -4.61
N VAL A 118 0.95 8.90 -5.01
CA VAL A 118 -0.17 8.00 -4.78
C VAL A 118 -0.88 7.71 -6.09
N SER A 119 -0.95 6.44 -6.44
CA SER A 119 -1.85 5.89 -7.46
C SER A 119 -3.02 5.19 -6.77
N VAL A 120 -4.21 5.25 -7.36
CA VAL A 120 -5.39 4.54 -6.85
C VAL A 120 -6.02 3.72 -7.96
N ILE A 121 -6.17 2.43 -7.72
CA ILE A 121 -6.69 1.47 -8.69
C ILE A 121 -7.88 0.77 -8.05
N LEU A 122 -9.03 0.81 -8.73
CA LEU A 122 -10.14 -0.06 -8.41
C LEU A 122 -9.92 -1.41 -9.06
N PHE A 123 -10.18 -2.49 -8.35
CA PHE A 123 -10.09 -3.83 -8.91
C PHE A 123 -11.23 -4.70 -8.40
N GLY A 124 -11.55 -5.75 -9.13
CA GLY A 124 -12.54 -6.74 -8.71
C GLY A 124 -12.83 -7.73 -9.82
N ARG A 125 -13.71 -8.69 -9.52
CA ARG A 125 -14.18 -9.69 -10.48
C ARG A 125 -15.68 -9.55 -10.70
N SER A 126 -16.09 -9.31 -11.95
CA SER A 126 -17.49 -9.22 -12.35
C SER A 126 -18.08 -10.61 -12.62
N LYS A 127 -19.30 -10.87 -12.13
CA LYS A 127 -20.06 -12.08 -12.51
C LYS A 127 -20.60 -11.88 -13.92
N VAL A 128 -20.38 -12.86 -14.80
CA VAL A 128 -21.01 -12.85 -16.12
C VAL A 128 -22.52 -12.95 -15.93
N ALA A 129 -23.25 -11.95 -16.43
CA ALA A 129 -24.70 -12.04 -16.51
C ALA A 129 -25.04 -13.06 -17.61
N ASN A 130 -25.36 -14.29 -17.24
CA ASN A 130 -25.85 -15.29 -18.19
C ASN A 130 -27.15 -14.76 -18.85
N GLY A 131 -26.99 -14.15 -20.02
CA GLY A 131 -28.10 -13.82 -20.90
C GLY A 131 -28.70 -15.11 -21.45
N ASN A 132 -29.96 -15.39 -21.11
CA ASN A 132 -30.89 -16.30 -21.79
C ASN A 132 -30.27 -17.42 -22.64
N GLY A 133 -30.00 -18.57 -22.02
CA GLY A 133 -29.67 -19.80 -22.74
C GLY A 133 -29.75 -21.00 -21.82
N LYS A 134 -30.77 -21.84 -22.01
CA LYS A 134 -30.86 -23.17 -21.40
C LYS A 134 -29.64 -23.98 -21.82
N HIS A 135 -28.70 -24.20 -20.91
CA HIS A 135 -27.89 -25.40 -20.87
C HIS A 135 -27.34 -25.57 -19.45
N ASP A 136 -27.78 -26.63 -18.79
CA ASP A 136 -27.17 -27.15 -17.57
C ASP A 136 -25.75 -27.65 -17.92
N SER A 137 -24.75 -26.78 -17.79
CA SER A 137 -23.38 -27.19 -17.58
C SER A 137 -22.89 -26.54 -16.29
N TYR A 138 -22.51 -27.38 -15.32
CA TYR A 138 -21.77 -27.00 -14.11
C TYR A 138 -20.33 -26.59 -14.48
N GLU A 139 -20.17 -25.71 -15.45
CA GLU A 139 -18.90 -25.02 -15.67
C GLU A 139 -18.98 -23.73 -14.86
N SER A 140 -18.22 -23.68 -13.77
CA SER A 140 -17.93 -22.48 -13.00
C SER A 140 -17.45 -21.40 -13.97
N GLY A 141 -18.36 -20.53 -14.41
CA GLY A 141 -18.02 -19.37 -15.20
C GLY A 141 -17.15 -18.47 -14.35
N HIS A 142 -15.83 -18.58 -14.51
CA HIS A 142 -14.87 -17.68 -13.89
C HIS A 142 -15.26 -16.25 -14.29
N GLY A 143 -15.58 -15.42 -13.31
CA GLY A 143 -15.92 -14.02 -13.55
C GLY A 143 -14.79 -13.27 -14.26
N GLU A 144 -15.11 -12.16 -14.92
CA GLU A 144 -14.11 -11.34 -15.60
C GLU A 144 -13.46 -10.38 -14.61
N ASP A 145 -12.13 -10.44 -14.53
CA ASP A 145 -11.30 -9.54 -13.73
C ASP A 145 -11.22 -8.17 -14.39
N PHE A 146 -11.37 -7.11 -13.59
CA PHE A 146 -11.19 -5.74 -14.05
C PHE A 146 -10.25 -4.95 -13.13
N PHE A 147 -9.54 -4.01 -13.74
CA PHE A 147 -8.65 -3.07 -13.09
C PHE A 147 -8.87 -1.68 -13.70
N HIS A 148 -9.22 -0.71 -12.87
CA HIS A 148 -9.53 0.65 -13.30
C HIS A 148 -8.69 1.66 -12.52
N VAL A 149 -7.70 2.24 -13.20
CA VAL A 149 -6.85 3.30 -12.65
C VAL A 149 -7.67 4.58 -12.50
N LEU A 150 -7.93 5.01 -11.27
CA LEU A 150 -8.67 6.25 -10.99
C LEU A 150 -7.79 7.48 -11.05
N VAL A 151 -6.61 7.36 -10.47
CA VAL A 151 -5.57 8.39 -10.47
C VAL A 151 -4.22 7.71 -10.52
N SER A 152 -3.28 8.35 -11.21
CA SER A 152 -1.90 7.89 -11.31
C SER A 152 -0.97 8.99 -10.79
N GLU A 153 -0.07 8.62 -9.88
CA GLU A 153 1.07 9.42 -9.42
C GLU A 153 0.74 10.82 -8.87
N ILE A 154 -0.37 10.95 -8.14
CA ILE A 154 -0.76 12.23 -7.53
C ILE A 154 -0.07 12.39 -6.17
N VAL A 155 0.38 13.60 -5.84
CA VAL A 155 0.93 13.91 -4.52
C VAL A 155 -0.14 13.72 -3.44
N SER A 156 0.22 13.06 -2.32
CA SER A 156 -0.68 12.77 -1.20
C SER A 156 -1.35 13.99 -0.56
N SER A 157 -0.79 15.20 -0.73
CA SER A 157 -1.41 16.45 -0.27
C SER A 157 -2.68 16.80 -1.04
N ASN A 158 -2.86 16.31 -2.26
CA ASN A 158 -4.06 16.49 -3.08
C ASN A 158 -5.10 15.36 -2.87
N TRP A 159 -5.16 14.82 -1.66
CA TRP A 159 -6.12 13.80 -1.30
C TRP A 159 -7.61 14.19 -1.50
N PRO A 160 -8.04 15.47 -1.43
CA PRO A 160 -9.43 15.80 -1.74
C PRO A 160 -9.83 15.44 -3.18
N LEU A 161 -8.90 15.52 -4.14
CA LEU A 161 -9.12 15.08 -5.51
C LEU A 161 -9.30 13.56 -5.58
N ILE A 162 -8.49 12.80 -4.84
CA ILE A 162 -8.56 11.34 -4.76
C ILE A 162 -9.94 10.91 -4.24
N ILE A 163 -10.38 11.50 -3.12
CA ILE A 163 -11.71 11.23 -2.53
C ILE A 163 -12.83 11.59 -3.52
N ARG A 164 -12.73 12.74 -4.21
CA ARG A 164 -13.74 13.13 -5.22
C ARG A 164 -13.81 12.13 -6.37
N LYS A 165 -12.67 11.68 -6.89
CA LYS A 165 -12.60 10.69 -7.98
C LYS A 165 -13.18 9.34 -7.56
N LEU A 166 -12.85 8.88 -6.36
CA LEU A 166 -13.46 7.68 -5.79
C LEU A 166 -14.98 7.82 -5.62
N LYS A 167 -15.46 8.94 -5.05
CA LYS A 167 -16.90 9.22 -4.93
C LYS A 167 -17.62 9.21 -6.28
N GLN A 168 -16.99 9.75 -7.33
CA GLN A 168 -17.52 9.71 -8.68
C GLN A 168 -17.58 8.27 -9.21
N ALA A 169 -16.51 7.49 -9.05
CA ALA A 169 -16.44 6.11 -9.52
C ALA A 169 -17.45 5.18 -8.82
N PHE A 170 -17.62 5.30 -7.50
CA PHE A 170 -18.62 4.51 -6.77
C PHE A 170 -20.06 4.87 -7.15
N ASN A 171 -20.31 6.09 -7.63
CA ASN A 171 -21.63 6.54 -8.11
C ASN A 171 -21.83 6.34 -9.62
N ASP A 172 -20.77 5.98 -10.35
CA ASP A 172 -20.87 5.73 -11.77
C ASP A 172 -21.66 4.43 -12.03
N ARG A 173 -22.44 4.43 -13.11
CA ARG A 173 -23.20 3.28 -13.58
C ARG A 173 -22.36 2.36 -14.46
N THR A 174 -21.20 2.81 -14.92
CA THR A 174 -20.25 1.99 -15.68
C THR A 174 -19.59 0.91 -14.82
N LEU A 175 -19.45 1.15 -13.51
CA LEU A 175 -18.95 0.16 -12.57
C LEU A 175 -19.96 -0.98 -12.42
N SER A 176 -19.55 -2.19 -12.79
CA SER A 176 -20.38 -3.39 -12.65
C SER A 176 -20.86 -3.53 -11.20
N ARG A 177 -22.16 -3.74 -11.02
CA ARG A 177 -22.76 -4.04 -9.71
C ARG A 177 -22.89 -5.54 -9.47
N ALA A 178 -22.79 -6.34 -10.52
CA ALA A 178 -22.76 -7.79 -10.44
C ALA A 178 -21.32 -8.23 -10.19
N VAL A 179 -20.85 -8.11 -8.96
CA VAL A 179 -19.48 -8.44 -8.55
C VAL A 179 -19.44 -9.70 -7.67
N SER A 180 -18.27 -10.33 -7.63
CA SER A 180 -17.94 -11.43 -6.72
C SER A 180 -17.94 -11.02 -5.25
N LEU A 181 -17.93 -12.03 -4.38
CA LEU A 181 -17.65 -11.84 -2.95
C LEU A 181 -16.19 -11.44 -2.79
N ALA A 182 -15.87 -10.72 -1.72
CA ALA A 182 -14.49 -10.31 -1.42
C ALA A 182 -13.51 -11.50 -1.34
N ALA A 183 -13.97 -12.67 -0.89
CA ALA A 183 -13.15 -13.87 -0.82
C ALA A 183 -12.78 -14.44 -2.20
N GLU A 184 -13.68 -14.31 -3.19
CA GLU A 184 -13.53 -14.88 -4.54
C GLU A 184 -13.00 -13.85 -5.57
N SER A 185 -12.67 -12.65 -5.08
CA SER A 185 -12.14 -11.54 -5.88
C SER A 185 -10.69 -11.79 -6.31
N ASN A 186 -10.13 -10.89 -7.12
CA ASN A 186 -8.81 -10.99 -7.72
C ASN A 186 -7.74 -10.17 -6.96
N MET A 187 -7.70 -10.29 -5.63
CA MET A 187 -6.79 -9.55 -4.75
C MET A 187 -5.31 -9.84 -5.05
N LEU A 188 -4.98 -11.12 -5.23
CA LEU A 188 -3.60 -11.54 -5.44
C LEU A 188 -3.08 -11.07 -6.81
N GLU A 189 -3.91 -11.15 -7.84
CA GLU A 189 -3.64 -10.64 -9.18
C GLU A 189 -3.43 -9.12 -9.15
N ALA A 190 -4.23 -8.38 -8.39
CA ALA A 190 -4.07 -6.94 -8.23
C ALA A 190 -2.72 -6.56 -7.60
N ILE A 191 -2.34 -7.28 -6.54
CA ILE A 191 -1.02 -7.12 -5.89
C ILE A 191 0.09 -7.48 -6.87
N HIS A 192 -0.05 -8.58 -7.61
CA HIS A 192 0.94 -9.03 -8.58
C HIS A 192 1.18 -8.01 -9.69
N LEU A 193 0.12 -7.51 -10.33
CA LEU A 193 0.22 -6.51 -11.39
C LEU A 193 0.86 -5.20 -10.88
N THR A 194 0.50 -4.79 -9.67
CA THR A 194 1.11 -3.60 -9.04
C THR A 194 2.58 -3.81 -8.72
N ALA A 195 2.94 -5.02 -8.27
CA ALA A 195 4.33 -5.35 -7.99
C ALA A 195 5.17 -5.42 -9.28
N LEU A 196 4.57 -5.84 -10.40
CA LEU A 196 5.21 -5.79 -11.72
C LEU A 196 5.46 -4.35 -12.16
N ASP A 197 4.47 -3.46 -12.00
CA ASP A 197 4.60 -2.01 -12.26
C ASP A 197 5.78 -1.41 -11.48
N PHE A 198 5.92 -1.76 -10.19
CA PHE A 198 7.07 -1.32 -9.39
C PHE A 198 8.40 -1.98 -9.76
N SER A 199 8.39 -3.16 -10.39
CA SER A 199 9.62 -3.84 -10.79
C SER A 199 10.23 -3.23 -12.06
N ASP A 200 9.42 -2.58 -12.89
CA ASP A 200 9.85 -1.97 -14.15
C ASP A 200 10.54 -0.59 -13.96
N ASP A 201 10.62 -0.09 -12.72
CA ASP A 201 11.28 1.16 -12.32
C ASP A 201 12.79 1.24 -12.67
N GLN A 202 13.37 0.16 -13.21
CA GLN A 202 14.73 0.20 -13.76
C GLN A 202 14.82 1.01 -15.05
N THR A 203 13.71 1.21 -15.76
CA THR A 203 13.68 2.01 -16.99
C THR A 203 13.53 3.51 -16.70
N ASP A 204 12.67 3.90 -15.76
CA ASP A 204 12.42 5.28 -15.34
C ASP A 204 12.60 5.46 -13.82
N THR A 205 13.85 5.59 -13.38
CA THR A 205 14.15 5.77 -11.95
C THR A 205 13.57 7.08 -11.39
N HIS A 206 12.63 6.97 -10.44
CA HIS A 206 12.08 8.12 -9.72
C HIS A 206 13.09 8.70 -8.73
N LEU A 207 13.80 9.75 -9.15
CA LEU A 207 14.86 10.41 -8.35
C LEU A 207 14.37 11.14 -7.09
N MET A 208 13.05 11.35 -6.95
CA MET A 208 12.44 12.15 -5.88
C MET A 208 11.86 11.32 -4.73
N SER A 209 11.90 9.98 -4.84
CA SER A 209 11.30 9.09 -3.85
C SER A 209 12.18 7.86 -3.63
N THR A 210 12.04 7.24 -2.46
CA THR A 210 12.66 5.94 -2.18
C THR A 210 11.64 5.08 -1.46
N GLY A 211 11.50 3.84 -1.93
CA GLY A 211 10.55 2.88 -1.40
C GLY A 211 9.22 2.89 -2.15
N THR A 212 8.70 1.69 -2.29
CA THR A 212 7.43 1.36 -2.94
C THR A 212 6.58 0.58 -1.95
N SER A 213 5.27 0.85 -1.92
CA SER A 213 4.36 0.16 -1.02
C SER A 213 2.95 0.08 -1.61
N ILE A 214 2.27 -1.00 -1.30
CA ILE A 214 0.89 -1.28 -1.73
C ILE A 214 0.01 -1.22 -0.47
N ILE A 215 -1.09 -0.48 -0.55
CA ILE A 215 -2.16 -0.52 0.44
C ILE A 215 -3.37 -1.15 -0.24
N ALA A 216 -3.70 -2.39 0.10
CA ALA A 216 -4.82 -3.10 -0.48
C ALA A 216 -6.03 -3.08 0.45
N VAL A 217 -7.09 -2.41 0.04
CA VAL A 217 -8.32 -2.24 0.82
C VAL A 217 -9.35 -3.25 0.38
N THR A 218 -9.93 -3.98 1.33
CA THR A 218 -11.03 -4.94 1.12
C THR A 218 -12.20 -4.68 2.06
N ALA A 219 -13.41 -4.99 1.62
CA ALA A 219 -14.58 -5.05 2.49
C ALA A 219 -14.76 -6.43 3.16
N GLY A 220 -14.00 -7.45 2.74
CA GLY A 220 -14.01 -8.79 3.31
C GLY A 220 -13.27 -8.89 4.64
N THR A 221 -13.19 -10.11 5.19
CA THR A 221 -12.54 -10.41 6.47
C THR A 221 -11.04 -10.69 6.36
N GLY A 222 -10.46 -10.60 5.16
CA GLY A 222 -9.05 -10.94 4.89
C GLY A 222 -8.82 -12.43 4.57
N LEU A 223 -9.86 -13.14 4.15
CA LEU A 223 -9.77 -14.46 3.52
C LEU A 223 -9.85 -14.25 2.01
N PHE A 224 -8.94 -14.84 1.26
CA PHE A 224 -8.89 -14.74 -0.21
C PHE A 224 -8.63 -16.10 -0.82
N ASP A 225 -9.35 -16.45 -1.87
CA ASP A 225 -9.02 -17.58 -2.72
C ASP A 225 -7.91 -17.16 -3.69
N ALA A 226 -6.90 -18.03 -3.84
CA ALA A 226 -5.72 -17.75 -4.64
C ALA A 226 -5.17 -19.02 -5.26
N ASP A 227 -4.55 -18.88 -6.44
CA ASP A 227 -3.72 -19.95 -6.99
C ASP A 227 -2.35 -19.97 -6.29
N HIS A 228 -1.91 -21.18 -5.90
CA HIS A 228 -0.63 -21.38 -5.23
C HIS A 228 0.55 -20.95 -6.11
N THR A 229 0.46 -21.15 -7.44
CA THR A 229 1.59 -20.79 -8.33
C THR A 229 1.75 -19.28 -8.43
N LEU A 230 0.65 -18.54 -8.59
CA LEU A 230 0.64 -17.08 -8.57
C LEU A 230 1.09 -16.52 -7.22
N LEU A 231 0.67 -17.15 -6.11
CA LEU A 231 1.04 -16.69 -4.76
C LEU A 231 2.55 -16.77 -4.56
N LYS A 232 3.16 -17.88 -4.99
CA LYS A 232 4.61 -18.06 -4.94
C LYS A 232 5.34 -17.01 -5.79
N GLN A 233 4.92 -16.83 -7.05
CA GLN A 233 5.54 -15.84 -7.95
C GLN A 233 5.42 -14.41 -7.40
N THR A 234 4.26 -14.06 -6.87
CA THR A 234 4.02 -12.74 -6.25
C THR A 234 4.89 -12.54 -5.02
N THR A 235 5.06 -13.58 -4.20
CA THR A 235 5.94 -13.54 -3.02
C THR A 235 7.40 -13.30 -3.43
N ASP A 236 7.90 -14.02 -4.43
CA ASP A 236 9.26 -13.86 -4.94
C ASP A 236 9.48 -12.43 -5.49
N LEU A 237 8.49 -11.89 -6.20
CA LEU A 237 8.52 -10.54 -6.75
C LEU A 237 8.52 -9.45 -5.66
N LEU A 238 7.67 -9.59 -4.64
CA LEU A 238 7.58 -8.65 -3.52
C LEU A 238 8.88 -8.65 -2.69
N ILE A 239 9.42 -9.84 -2.39
CA ILE A 239 10.67 -9.97 -1.63
C ILE A 239 11.85 -9.45 -2.45
N GLY A 240 11.94 -9.83 -3.73
CA GLY A 240 13.01 -9.42 -4.63
C GLY A 240 13.13 -7.91 -4.78
N ASN A 241 11.99 -7.21 -4.84
CA ASN A 241 11.94 -5.76 -5.01
C ASN A 241 11.73 -4.98 -3.69
N SER A 242 11.68 -5.67 -2.54
CA SER A 242 11.45 -5.06 -1.22
C SER A 242 10.16 -4.22 -1.16
N ILE A 243 9.08 -4.70 -1.79
CA ILE A 243 7.78 -4.04 -1.84
C ILE A 243 6.97 -4.43 -0.60
N GLY A 244 6.57 -3.45 0.20
CA GLY A 244 5.70 -3.68 1.36
C GLY A 244 4.22 -3.70 0.95
N VAL A 245 3.45 -4.65 1.47
CA VAL A 245 1.99 -4.75 1.23
C VAL A 245 1.25 -4.71 2.55
N ASP A 246 0.35 -3.73 2.69
CA ASP A 246 -0.56 -3.60 3.82
C ASP A 246 -1.99 -3.90 3.36
N ILE A 247 -2.57 -5.00 3.85
CA ILE A 247 -3.97 -5.34 3.58
C ILE A 247 -4.85 -4.76 4.68
N VAL A 248 -5.80 -3.92 4.30
CA VAL A 248 -6.72 -3.22 5.21
C VAL A 248 -8.13 -3.74 5.00
N ALA A 249 -8.62 -4.51 5.97
CA ALA A 249 -10.01 -4.93 6.02
C ALA A 249 -10.88 -3.87 6.70
N LEU A 250 -11.95 -3.44 6.02
CA LEU A 250 -12.95 -2.52 6.58
C LEU A 250 -13.93 -3.25 7.51
N SER A 251 -14.05 -4.56 7.35
CA SER A 251 -14.86 -5.41 8.22
C SER A 251 -14.21 -5.57 9.62
N PRO A 252 -15.00 -5.93 10.65
CA PRO A 252 -14.46 -6.24 11.97
C PRO A 252 -13.46 -7.39 11.93
N ARG A 253 -12.48 -7.35 12.82
CA ARG A 253 -11.44 -8.38 12.93
C ARG A 253 -12.08 -9.77 13.14
N PRO A 254 -11.75 -10.77 12.31
CA PRO A 254 -12.24 -12.13 12.49
C PRO A 254 -11.55 -12.82 13.69
N LEU A 255 -12.09 -13.96 14.10
CA LEU A 255 -11.53 -14.79 15.19
C LEU A 255 -10.25 -15.53 14.77
N THR A 256 -10.03 -15.71 13.48
CA THR A 256 -8.84 -16.36 12.92
C THR A 256 -7.74 -15.34 12.62
N PRO A 257 -6.47 -15.79 12.61
CA PRO A 257 -5.39 -14.94 12.10
C PRO A 257 -5.59 -14.70 10.60
N VAL A 258 -5.50 -13.43 10.20
CA VAL A 258 -5.62 -12.94 8.83
C VAL A 258 -4.49 -11.96 8.53
N PRO A 259 -4.08 -11.75 7.26
CA PRO A 259 -4.66 -12.28 6.01
C PRO A 259 -4.39 -13.78 5.79
N LEU A 260 -5.35 -14.49 5.16
CA LEU A 260 -5.23 -15.90 4.79
C LEU A 260 -5.56 -16.07 3.30
N PHE A 261 -4.61 -16.65 2.57
CA PHE A 261 -4.78 -17.05 1.18
C PHE A 261 -5.04 -18.55 1.14
N LYS A 262 -6.25 -18.94 0.74
CA LYS A 262 -6.64 -20.33 0.53
C LYS A 262 -6.32 -20.69 -0.92
N TYR A 263 -5.60 -21.79 -1.09
CA TYR A 263 -5.33 -22.40 -2.38
C TYR A 263 -5.71 -23.87 -2.31
N ASP A 264 -6.16 -24.43 -3.43
CA ASP A 264 -6.50 -25.86 -3.56
C ASP A 264 -5.25 -26.71 -3.90
#